data_AF-A0A257PXR9-F1
#
_entry.id   AF-A0A257PXR9-F1
#
_cell.length_a   1.000
_cell.length_b   1.000
_cell.length_c   1.000
_cell.angle_alpha   90.00
_cell.angle_beta   90.00
_cell.angle_gamma   90.00
#
_symmetry.space_group_name_H-M   'P 1'
#
loop_
_entity.id
_entity.type
_entity.pdbx_description
1 polymer ?
#
loop_
_entity_poly.entity_id
_entity_poly.type
_entity_poly.pdbx_seq_one_letter_code
_entity_poly.pdbx_strand_id
1 'polypeptide(L)'
;MSRPRTLNDDELLDRARDVFWRQGYAGTSLRDLTNATKLSTAALYNRFGDKAGLFREVLRRYADTGLSNELLPHFAAMPDPRDAVVGFFAELITL
;
A
#
# COMPACT_ATOMS: atom_id res chain seq x y z
N MET A 1 -3.00 -29.09 16.34
CA MET A 1 -2.40 -27.77 16.57
C MET A 1 -2.56 -26.96 15.30
N SER A 2 -3.31 -25.86 15.33
CA SER A 2 -3.50 -24.99 14.15
C SER A 2 -2.20 -24.25 13.85
N ARG A 3 -1.68 -24.41 12.63
CA ARG A 3 -0.51 -23.67 12.15
C ARG A 3 -0.85 -22.18 12.21
N PRO A 4 -0.05 -21.33 12.89
CA PRO A 4 -0.36 -19.91 12.96
C PRO A 4 -0.47 -19.38 11.53
N ARG A 5 -1.60 -18.73 11.19
CA ARG A 5 -1.81 -18.08 9.89
C ARG A 5 -0.75 -16.98 9.80
N THR A 6 0.32 -17.26 9.07
CA THR A 6 1.26 -16.24 8.62
C THR A 6 0.47 -15.24 7.79
N LEU A 7 0.55 -13.97 8.17
CA LEU A 7 0.04 -12.87 7.36
C LEU A 7 0.63 -12.99 5.96
N ASN A 8 -0.23 -12.92 4.94
CA ASN A 8 0.28 -12.76 3.58
C ASN A 8 0.84 -11.33 3.42
N ASP A 9 1.60 -11.13 2.37
CA ASP A 9 2.38 -9.90 2.15
C ASP A 9 1.46 -8.71 1.99
N ASP A 10 0.33 -8.96 1.35
CA ASP A 10 -0.76 -8.04 1.10
C ASP A 10 -1.31 -7.44 2.40
N GLU A 11 -1.76 -8.29 3.33
CA GLU A 11 -2.27 -7.86 4.64
C GLU A 11 -1.19 -7.13 5.47
N LEU A 12 0.07 -7.55 5.33
CA LEU A 12 1.19 -6.89 5.98
C LEU A 12 1.40 -5.47 5.45
N LEU A 13 1.45 -5.33 4.13
CA LEU A 13 1.66 -4.04 3.47
C LEU A 13 0.49 -3.09 3.75
N ASP A 14 -0.75 -3.59 3.79
CA ASP A 14 -1.92 -2.78 4.16
C ASP A 14 -1.81 -2.24 5.60
N ARG A 15 -1.36 -3.07 6.55
CA ARG A 15 -1.15 -2.62 7.94
C ARG A 15 -0.01 -1.61 8.06
N ALA A 16 1.08 -1.82 7.33
CA ALA A 16 2.21 -0.88 7.32
C ALA A 16 1.80 0.48 6.72
N ARG A 17 1.05 0.45 5.62
CA ARG A 17 0.45 1.61 4.95
C ARG A 17 -0.39 2.45 5.90
N ASP A 18 -1.27 1.82 6.68
CA ASP A 18 -2.11 2.53 7.64
C ASP A 18 -1.29 3.25 8.73
N VAL A 19 -0.15 2.69 9.14
CA VAL A 19 0.78 3.37 10.06
C VAL A 19 1.43 4.58 9.39
N PHE A 20 1.96 4.39 8.18
CA PHE A 20 2.59 5.46 7.42
C PHE A 20 1.63 6.62 7.12
N TRP A 21 0.35 6.35 6.82
CA TRP A 21 -0.64 7.39 6.60
C TRP A 21 -0.97 8.19 7.86
N ARG A 22 -1.09 7.52 9.02
CA ARG A 22 -1.41 8.21 10.27
C ARG A 22 -0.25 9.06 10.80
N GLN A 23 0.99 8.63 10.59
CA GLN A 23 2.16 9.20 11.26
C GLN A 23 3.15 9.90 10.30
N GLY A 24 2.95 9.75 9.00
CA GLY A 24 3.93 10.12 7.98
C GLY A 24 5.17 9.22 7.98
N TYR A 25 5.94 9.28 6.89
CA TYR A 25 7.16 8.48 6.75
C TYR A 25 8.19 8.77 7.85
N ALA A 26 8.44 10.05 8.15
CA ALA A 26 9.43 10.46 9.15
C ALA A 26 9.00 10.08 10.58
N GLY A 27 7.72 10.24 10.91
CA GLY A 27 7.17 9.95 12.25
C GLY A 27 7.02 8.46 12.56
N THR A 28 7.01 7.60 11.53
CA THR A 28 6.87 6.15 11.72
C THR A 28 8.19 5.50 12.16
N SER A 29 8.18 4.82 13.31
CA SER A 29 9.32 4.03 13.80
C SER A 29 9.20 2.55 13.41
N LEU A 30 10.33 1.82 13.47
CA LEU A 30 10.32 0.36 13.29
C LEU A 30 9.44 -0.35 14.33
N ARG A 31 9.37 0.18 15.56
CA ARG A 31 8.55 -0.41 16.62
C ARG A 31 7.06 -0.34 16.26
N ASP A 32 6.62 0.78 15.69
CA ASP A 32 5.22 0.95 15.25
C ASP A 32 4.89 -0.04 14.12
N LEU A 33 5.82 -0.22 13.19
CA LEU A 33 5.69 -1.17 12.10
C LEU A 33 5.66 -2.62 12.59
N THR A 34 6.55 -3.02 13.51
CA THR A 34 6.54 -4.38 14.09
C THR A 34 5.27 -4.64 14.88
N ASN A 35 4.75 -3.63 15.60
CA ASN A 35 3.51 -3.75 16.37
C ASN A 35 2.29 -3.97 15.47
N ALA A 36 2.23 -3.26 14.34
CA ALA A 36 1.14 -3.36 13.36
C ALA A 36 1.23 -4.65 12.53
N THR A 37 2.41 -4.99 12.02
CA THR A 37 2.63 -6.12 11.10
C THR A 37 2.80 -7.47 11.81
N LYS A 38 3.07 -7.47 13.12
CA LYS A 38 3.42 -8.65 13.92
C LYS A 38 4.70 -9.36 13.48
N LEU A 39 5.49 -8.75 12.60
CA LEU A 39 6.83 -9.22 12.27
C LEU A 39 7.87 -8.63 13.24
N SER A 40 8.96 -9.37 13.42
CA SER A 40 10.14 -8.84 14.08
C SER A 40 10.89 -7.86 13.16
N THR A 41 11.70 -6.97 13.74
CA THR A 41 12.55 -6.06 12.97
C THR A 41 13.45 -6.80 11.99
N ALA A 42 14.04 -7.94 12.41
CA ALA A 42 14.88 -8.77 11.56
C ALA A 42 14.10 -9.35 10.38
N ALA A 43 12.85 -9.80 10.58
CA ALA A 43 12.01 -10.30 9.50
C ALA A 43 11.63 -9.19 8.51
N LEU A 44 11.32 -7.98 9.01
CA LEU A 44 11.05 -6.82 8.15
C LEU A 44 12.27 -6.45 7.31
N TYR A 45 13.46 -6.38 7.90
CA TYR A 45 14.68 -6.08 7.16
C TYR A 45 15.09 -7.18 6.19
N ASN A 46 15.00 -8.45 6.57
CA ASN A 46 15.27 -9.55 5.64
C ASN A 46 14.35 -9.52 4.42
N ARG A 47 13.11 -9.04 4.60
CA ARG A 47 12.10 -9.03 3.55
C ARG A 47 12.12 -7.76 2.69
N PHE A 48 12.34 -6.61 3.30
CA PHE A 48 12.17 -5.30 2.67
C PHE A 48 13.44 -4.44 2.68
N GLY A 49 14.54 -4.96 3.23
CA GLY A 49 15.82 -4.26 3.36
C GLY A 49 15.83 -3.26 4.51
N ASP A 50 15.02 -2.20 4.39
CA ASP A 50 14.95 -1.11 5.36
C ASP A 50 13.53 -0.49 5.43
N LYS A 51 13.37 0.56 6.25
CA LYS A 51 12.09 1.31 6.33
C LYS A 51 11.70 1.92 4.97
N ALA A 52 12.66 2.37 4.18
CA ALA A 52 12.41 2.96 2.86
C ALA A 52 11.96 1.89 1.85
N GLY A 53 12.51 0.69 1.90
CA GLY A 53 12.11 -0.45 1.08
C GLY A 53 10.70 -0.91 1.42
N LEU A 54 10.37 -1.04 2.71
CA LEU A 54 8.99 -1.32 3.12
C LEU A 54 8.03 -0.22 2.63
N PHE A 55 8.42 1.05 2.76
CA PHE A 55 7.59 2.16 2.30
C PHE A 55 7.38 2.15 0.77
N ARG A 56 8.43 1.83 -0.02
CA ARG A 56 8.31 1.66 -1.47
C ARG A 56 7.34 0.55 -1.84
N GLU A 57 7.40 -0.59 -1.15
CA GLU A 57 6.47 -1.70 -1.38
C GLU A 57 5.02 -1.35 -1.01
N VAL A 58 4.84 -0.60 0.08
CA VAL A 58 3.54 -0.05 0.46
C VAL A 58 2.97 0.85 -0.65
N LEU A 59 3.78 1.77 -1.19
CA LEU A 59 3.36 2.67 -2.27
C LEU A 59 3.04 1.91 -3.56
N ARG A 60 3.88 0.92 -3.91
CA ARG A 60 3.65 0.05 -5.06
C ARG A 60 2.33 -0.69 -4.96
N ARG A 61 2.06 -1.32 -3.82
CA ARG A 61 0.78 -2.00 -3.57
C ARG A 61 -0.41 -1.05 -3.65
N TYR A 62 -0.30 0.14 -3.06
CA TYR A 62 -1.37 1.15 -3.14
C TYR A 62 -1.67 1.52 -4.59
N ALA A 63 -0.64 1.76 -5.39
CA ALA A 63 -0.79 2.04 -6.81
C ALA A 63 -1.39 0.85 -7.57
N ASP A 64 -0.91 -0.37 -7.33
CA ASP A 64 -1.40 -1.56 -8.03
C ASP A 64 -2.86 -1.85 -7.70
N THR A 65 -3.26 -1.70 -6.45
CA THR A 65 -4.62 -2.04 -6.00
C THR A 65 -5.62 -0.95 -6.38
N GLY A 66 -5.36 0.30 -5.97
CA GLY A 66 -6.32 1.39 -6.17
C GLY A 66 -6.29 1.99 -7.58
N LEU A 67 -5.09 2.21 -8.15
CA LEU A 67 -4.97 2.85 -9.46
C LEU A 67 -5.06 1.82 -10.59
N SER A 68 -4.15 0.85 -10.61
CA SER A 68 -3.97 -0.04 -11.77
C SER A 68 -5.09 -1.07 -11.93
N ASN A 69 -5.57 -1.66 -10.84
CA ASN A 69 -6.54 -2.75 -10.89
C ASN A 69 -8.00 -2.27 -10.81
N GLU A 70 -8.27 -1.14 -10.17
CA GLU A 70 -9.63 -0.64 -9.95
C GLU A 70 -9.96 0.55 -10.85
N LEU A 71 -9.23 1.67 -10.74
CA LEU A 71 -9.56 2.91 -11.45
C LEU A 71 -9.23 2.88 -12.94
N LEU A 72 -8.03 2.41 -13.33
CA LEU A 72 -7.61 2.46 -14.74
C LEU A 72 -8.50 1.63 -15.69
N PRO A 73 -8.93 0.40 -15.35
CA PRO A 73 -9.82 -0.37 -16.23
C PRO A 73 -11.18 0.32 -16.46
N HIS A 74 -11.68 1.04 -15.46
CA HIS A 74 -12.92 1.82 -15.59
C HIS A 74 -12.77 2.91 -16.66
N PHE A 75 -11.71 3.71 -16.58
CA PHE A 75 -11.46 4.80 -17.54
C PHE A 75 -11.00 4.29 -18.92
N ALA A 76 -10.24 3.20 -18.98
CA ALA A 76 -9.82 2.58 -20.23
C ALA A 76 -11.00 2.04 -21.06
N ALA A 77 -12.13 1.75 -20.41
CA ALA A 77 -13.36 1.33 -21.08
C ALA A 77 -14.19 2.51 -21.64
N MET A 78 -13.80 3.77 -21.36
CA MET A 78 -14.52 4.93 -21.86
C MET A 78 -14.25 5.17 -23.37
N PRO A 79 -15.26 5.57 -24.15
CA PRO A 79 -15.10 5.76 -25.60
C PRO A 79 -14.21 6.95 -25.98
N ASP A 80 -14.23 8.02 -25.18
CA ASP A 80 -13.45 9.23 -25.41
C ASP A 80 -12.24 9.28 -24.45
N PRO A 81 -11.00 9.24 -24.95
CA PRO A 81 -9.80 9.34 -24.13
C PRO A 81 -9.68 10.64 -23.32
N ARG A 82 -10.27 11.74 -23.80
CA ARG A 82 -10.28 13.01 -23.08
C ARG A 82 -11.18 12.91 -21.85
N ASP A 83 -12.36 12.32 -21.99
CA ASP A 83 -13.29 12.12 -20.88
C ASP A 83 -12.71 11.15 -19.85
N ALA A 84 -11.98 10.12 -20.30
CA ALA A 84 -11.24 9.21 -19.42
C ALA A 84 -10.21 9.94 -18.55
N VAL A 85 -9.40 10.82 -19.14
CA VAL A 85 -8.38 11.60 -18.40
C VAL A 85 -9.04 12.60 -17.46
N VAL A 86 -10.08 13.32 -17.91
CA VAL A 86 -10.79 14.28 -17.06
C VAL A 86 -11.48 13.57 -15.89
N GLY A 87 -12.15 12.44 -16.14
CA GLY A 87 -12.80 11.63 -15.12
C GLY A 87 -11.81 11.10 -14.07
N PHE A 88 -10.64 10.62 -14.51
CA PHE A 88 -9.59 10.15 -13.62
C PHE A 88 -9.14 11.23 -12.63
N PHE A 89 -8.85 12.45 -13.11
CA PHE A 89 -8.45 13.54 -12.23
C PHE A 89 -9.61 14.06 -11.38
N ALA A 90 -10.84 14.06 -11.89
CA ALA A 90 -12.01 14.44 -11.11
C ALA A 90 -12.18 13.51 -9.91
N GLU A 91 -12.14 12.19 -10.10
CA GLU A 91 -12.28 11.21 -9.02
C GLU A 91 -11.15 11.31 -7.98
N LEU A 92 -9.90 11.47 -8.44
CA LEU A 92 -8.72 11.59 -7.57
C LEU A 92 -8.78 12.78 -6.61
N ILE A 93 -9.46 13.87 -6.98
CA ILE A 93 -9.53 15.11 -6.19
C ILE A 93 -10.74 15.13 -5.25
N THR A 94 -11.76 14.31 -5.52
CA THR A 94 -12.97 14.19 -4.68
C THR A 94 -12.90 13.19 -3.52
N LEU A 95 -11.78 12.47 -3.36
CA LEU A 95 -11.48 11.63 -2.19
C LEU A 95 -10.98 12.45 -1.00
#